data_AF-A0A1B6E5Y9-F1
#
_entry.id   AF-A0A1B6E5Y9-F1
#
_cell.length_a   1.000
_cell.length_b   1.000
_cell.length_c   1.000
_cell.angle_alpha   90.00
_cell.angle_beta   90.00
_cell.angle_gamma   90.00
#
_symmetry.space_group_name_H-M   'P 1'
#
loop_
_entity.id
_entity.type
_entity.pdbx_description
1 polymer ?
#
loop_
_entity_poly.entity_id
_entity_poly.type
_entity_poly.pdbx_seq_one_letter_code
_entity_poly.pdbx_strand_id
1 'polypeptide(L)'
;KKKRLGRGQGSGKGGTCTKGHKGAKARSGNFKKRGFEGGQMPLQRRIPKFGFKTKNKKKYFLLNLDTLQYLINIGTITKIVNKEILLKKGILNKKKLLKILGRGKLKSKIEITANKFSKKAYDEIKNMGGKIILS
;
A
#
# COMPACT_ATOMS: atom_id res chain seq x y z
N LYS A 1 27.03 -7.46 -13.66
CA LYS A 1 26.89 -7.11 -15.11
C LYS A 1 26.07 -8.19 -15.81
N LYS A 2 25.00 -7.86 -16.55
CA LYS A 2 24.18 -8.87 -17.26
C LYS A 2 25.01 -9.48 -18.40
N LYS A 3 25.15 -10.81 -18.44
CA LYS A 3 25.86 -11.51 -19.51
C LYS A 3 25.14 -11.28 -20.86
N ARG A 4 25.89 -10.92 -21.91
CA ARG A 4 25.36 -10.74 -23.28
C ARG A 4 25.00 -12.10 -23.86
N LEU A 5 23.83 -12.22 -24.47
CA LEU A 5 23.35 -13.48 -25.09
C LEU A 5 23.98 -13.66 -26.48
N GLY A 6 24.16 -14.91 -26.93
CA GLY A 6 24.70 -15.20 -28.26
C GLY A 6 26.18 -14.83 -28.42
N ARG A 7 27.00 -15.08 -27.39
CA ARG A 7 28.44 -14.78 -27.39
C ARG A 7 29.26 -16.04 -27.09
N GLY A 8 29.18 -17.01 -28.01
CA GLY A 8 29.94 -18.27 -27.95
C GLY A 8 29.36 -19.34 -27.02
N GLN A 9 29.68 -20.61 -27.28
CA GLN A 9 29.19 -21.76 -26.50
C GLN A 9 29.74 -21.77 -25.07
N GLY A 10 31.00 -21.39 -24.85
CA GLY A 10 31.62 -21.27 -23.51
C GLY A 10 30.93 -20.27 -22.57
N SER A 11 30.09 -19.38 -23.08
CA SER A 11 29.26 -18.49 -22.26
C SER A 11 28.03 -19.17 -21.62
N GLY A 12 27.72 -20.42 -22.01
CA GLY A 12 26.52 -21.16 -21.61
C GLY A 12 25.21 -20.64 -22.21
N LYS A 13 25.26 -19.56 -23.02
CA LYS A 13 24.10 -18.93 -23.67
C LYS A 13 24.33 -18.65 -25.15
N GLY A 14 25.27 -19.38 -25.75
CA GLY A 14 25.53 -19.39 -27.19
C GLY A 14 24.47 -20.18 -27.96
N GLY A 15 24.57 -20.17 -29.29
CA GLY A 15 23.62 -20.89 -30.16
C GLY A 15 22.22 -20.31 -30.11
N THR A 16 21.29 -20.99 -29.42
CA THR A 16 19.86 -20.64 -29.37
C THR A 16 19.51 -19.46 -28.47
N CYS A 17 20.51 -18.80 -27.87
CA CYS A 17 20.32 -17.63 -27.02
C CYS A 17 19.24 -17.84 -25.93
N THR A 18 19.18 -19.03 -25.32
CA THR A 18 18.19 -19.44 -24.31
C THR A 18 16.73 -19.53 -24.79
N LYS A 19 16.47 -19.45 -26.10
CA LYS A 19 15.12 -19.51 -26.68
C LYS A 19 14.69 -20.90 -27.15
N GLY A 20 15.59 -21.89 -27.13
CA GLY A 20 15.35 -23.22 -27.67
C GLY A 20 15.34 -23.24 -29.20
N HIS A 21 14.69 -24.26 -29.79
CA HIS A 21 14.64 -24.47 -31.24
C HIS A 21 13.43 -23.79 -31.92
N LYS A 22 13.09 -24.22 -33.14
CA LYS A 22 12.15 -23.58 -34.06
C LYS A 22 10.69 -23.60 -33.54
N GLY A 23 10.34 -22.68 -32.64
CA GLY A 23 8.98 -22.47 -32.14
C GLY A 23 8.54 -21.01 -32.17
N ALA A 24 7.24 -20.74 -31.98
CA ALA A 24 6.69 -19.38 -31.96
C ALA A 24 7.40 -18.46 -30.95
N LYS A 25 7.78 -19.01 -29.78
CA LYS A 25 8.52 -18.27 -28.74
C LYS A 25 9.96 -17.88 -29.12
N ALA A 26 10.55 -18.56 -30.09
CA ALA A 26 11.92 -18.29 -30.52
C ALA A 26 12.01 -17.19 -31.59
N ARG A 27 10.90 -16.82 -32.24
CA ARG A 27 10.87 -15.79 -33.29
C ARG A 27 11.06 -14.39 -32.72
N SER A 28 11.61 -13.51 -33.55
CA SER A 28 11.70 -12.08 -33.24
C SER A 28 10.29 -11.50 -33.10
N GLY A 29 10.10 -10.57 -32.16
CA GLY A 29 8.79 -9.94 -31.92
C GLY A 29 7.75 -10.80 -31.18
N ASN A 30 8.07 -12.04 -30.79
CA ASN A 30 7.12 -12.85 -30.02
C ASN A 30 6.85 -12.24 -28.63
N PHE A 31 5.57 -11.98 -28.34
CA PHE A 31 5.10 -11.51 -27.05
C PHE A 31 4.03 -12.44 -26.49
N LYS A 32 4.22 -12.92 -25.26
CA LYS A 32 3.22 -13.74 -24.57
C LYS A 32 2.06 -12.85 -24.11
N LYS A 33 0.89 -12.99 -24.74
CA LYS A 33 -0.35 -12.34 -24.27
C LYS A 33 -0.72 -12.89 -22.89
N ARG A 34 -0.70 -12.04 -21.85
CA ARG A 34 -0.92 -12.46 -20.44
C ARG A 34 -2.27 -13.15 -20.21
N GLY A 35 -3.30 -12.79 -20.97
CA GLY A 35 -4.65 -13.38 -20.89
C GLY A 35 -4.96 -14.44 -21.94
N PHE A 36 -3.96 -15.02 -22.62
CA PHE A 36 -4.16 -16.07 -23.61
C PHE A 36 -3.87 -17.45 -23.01
N GLU A 37 -4.87 -18.34 -23.03
CA GLU A 37 -4.85 -19.68 -22.43
C GLU A 37 -4.81 -20.79 -23.51
N GLY A 38 -4.22 -20.52 -24.68
CA GLY A 38 -3.97 -21.55 -25.69
C GLY A 38 -5.16 -21.92 -26.59
N GLY A 39 -6.27 -21.18 -26.51
CA GLY A 39 -7.47 -21.39 -27.34
C GLY A 39 -8.76 -21.47 -26.52
N GLN A 40 -8.65 -21.85 -25.24
CA GLN A 40 -9.77 -21.83 -24.31
C GLN A 40 -10.23 -20.39 -23.99
N MET A 41 -11.52 -20.24 -23.64
CA MET A 41 -12.03 -18.98 -23.08
C MET A 41 -11.26 -18.59 -21.81
N PRO A 42 -10.58 -17.43 -21.80
CA PRO A 42 -9.77 -17.02 -20.65
C PRO A 42 -10.59 -16.81 -19.39
N LEU A 43 -9.99 -17.01 -18.22
CA LEU A 43 -10.65 -16.87 -16.92
C LEU A 43 -11.35 -15.50 -16.73
N GLN A 44 -10.72 -14.42 -17.21
CA GLN A 44 -11.26 -13.06 -17.16
C GLN A 44 -12.59 -12.87 -17.94
N ARG A 45 -12.93 -13.79 -18.86
CA ARG A 45 -14.22 -13.81 -19.59
C ARG A 45 -15.21 -14.83 -19.02
N ARG A 46 -14.72 -15.87 -18.36
CA ARG A 46 -15.55 -16.89 -17.73
C ARG A 46 -16.21 -16.39 -16.45
N ILE A 47 -15.52 -15.54 -15.69
CA ILE A 47 -16.02 -14.99 -14.42
C ILE A 47 -16.87 -13.75 -14.70
N PRO A 48 -18.09 -13.64 -14.13
CA PRO A 48 -18.92 -12.44 -14.28
C PRO A 48 -18.30 -11.25 -13.54
N LYS A 49 -18.51 -10.04 -14.07
CA LYS A 49 -18.19 -8.80 -13.36
C LYS A 49 -19.29 -8.52 -12.33
N PHE A 50 -18.91 -8.29 -11.08
CA PHE A 50 -19.86 -8.04 -9.99
C PHE A 50 -19.64 -6.65 -9.35
N GLY A 51 -20.74 -6.01 -8.96
CA GLY A 51 -20.77 -4.76 -8.21
C GLY A 51 -20.37 -3.52 -9.01
N PHE A 52 -20.19 -2.40 -8.28
CA PHE A 52 -19.77 -1.11 -8.84
C PHE A 52 -18.79 -0.40 -7.89
N LYS A 53 -18.04 0.57 -8.42
CA LYS A 53 -17.11 1.39 -7.64
C LYS A 53 -17.67 2.81 -7.47
N THR A 54 -18.00 3.19 -6.24
CA THR A 54 -18.50 4.53 -5.91
C THR A 54 -17.47 5.62 -6.22
N LYS A 55 -17.85 6.66 -6.96
CA LYS A 55 -16.99 7.82 -7.29
C LYS A 55 -16.65 8.66 -6.04
N ASN A 56 -17.60 8.83 -5.13
CA ASN A 56 -17.50 9.72 -3.96
C ASN A 56 -16.86 9.07 -2.72
N LYS A 57 -16.06 8.01 -2.88
CA LYS A 57 -15.43 7.30 -1.76
C LYS A 57 -14.33 8.16 -1.13
N LYS A 58 -14.61 8.74 0.04
CA LYS A 58 -13.61 9.45 0.86
C LYS A 58 -12.53 8.47 1.34
N LYS A 59 -11.27 8.74 0.99
CA LYS A 59 -10.12 7.95 1.42
C LYS A 59 -9.49 8.58 2.65
N TYR A 60 -9.40 7.80 3.72
CA TYR A 60 -8.74 8.19 4.95
C TYR A 60 -7.34 7.56 5.03
N PHE A 61 -6.39 8.31 5.56
CA PHE A 61 -5.18 7.78 6.14
C PHE A 61 -5.51 7.28 7.54
N LEU A 62 -5.14 6.04 7.81
CA LEU A 62 -5.49 5.34 9.05
C LEU A 62 -4.28 5.38 9.96
N LEU A 63 -4.47 5.88 11.18
CA LEU A 63 -3.45 5.86 12.22
C LEU A 63 -4.00 5.12 13.44
N ASN A 64 -3.22 4.19 13.99
CA ASN A 64 -3.61 3.39 15.15
C ASN A 64 -2.97 3.96 16.43
N LEU A 65 -3.48 3.57 17.59
CA LEU A 65 -2.96 4.02 18.88
C LEU A 65 -1.58 3.44 19.20
N ASP A 66 -1.29 2.19 18.82
CA ASP A 66 0.04 1.59 18.91
C ASP A 66 1.10 2.42 18.15
N THR A 67 0.80 2.77 16.90
CA THR A 67 1.67 3.57 16.04
C THR A 67 1.86 4.96 16.61
N LEU A 68 0.83 5.53 17.24
CA LEU A 68 0.93 6.84 17.86
C LEU A 68 1.85 6.80 19.09
N GLN A 69 1.71 5.78 19.94
CA GLN A 69 2.61 5.59 21.07
C GLN A 69 4.06 5.39 20.63
N TYR A 70 4.29 4.61 19.57
CA TYR A 70 5.62 4.41 19.01
C TYR A 70 6.25 5.73 18.53
N LEU A 71 5.49 6.56 17.83
CA LEU A 71 5.94 7.87 17.35
C LEU A 71 6.26 8.84 18.50
N ILE A 72 5.58 8.70 19.63
CA ILE A 72 5.87 9.46 20.85
C ILE A 72 7.15 8.96 21.52
N ASN A 73 7.33 7.64 21.61
CA ASN A 73 8.52 7.05 22.22
C ASN A 73 9.81 7.43 21.46
N ILE A 74 9.74 7.60 20.13
CA ILE A 74 10.87 8.07 19.31
C ILE A 74 11.04 9.60 19.38
N GLY A 75 10.12 10.32 20.04
CA GLY A 75 10.16 11.78 20.11
C GLY A 75 9.80 12.46 18.77
N THR A 76 9.21 11.72 17.83
CA THR A 76 8.77 12.28 16.54
C THR A 76 7.55 13.18 16.73
N ILE A 77 6.71 12.85 17.70
CA ILE A 77 5.48 13.55 18.06
C ILE A 77 5.49 13.78 19.57
N THR A 78 5.08 14.97 20.01
CA THR A 78 4.99 15.31 21.44
C THR A 78 3.55 15.14 21.93
N LYS A 79 2.90 16.22 22.37
CA LYS A 79 1.58 16.21 23.02
C LYS A 79 0.43 16.56 22.07
N ILE A 80 0.72 17.15 20.91
CA ILE A 80 -0.29 17.60 19.95
C ILE A 80 -0.12 16.83 18.64
N VAL A 81 -1.19 16.17 18.21
CA VAL A 81 -1.25 15.43 16.96
C VAL A 81 -2.22 16.14 16.04
N ASN A 82 -1.67 16.88 15.08
CA ASN A 82 -2.45 17.55 14.04
C ASN A 82 -2.01 17.12 12.64
N LYS A 83 -2.91 17.28 11.67
CA LYS A 83 -2.67 17.01 10.25
C LYS A 83 -1.39 17.69 9.75
N GLU A 84 -1.15 18.94 10.18
CA GLU A 84 0.02 19.72 9.79
C GLU A 84 1.34 19.14 10.35
N ILE A 85 1.31 18.71 11.61
CA ILE A 85 2.48 18.10 12.26
C ILE A 85 2.82 16.78 11.57
N LEU A 86 1.81 15.95 11.32
CA LEU A 86 1.97 14.69 10.59
C LEU A 86 2.47 14.90 9.15
N LEU A 87 2.10 16.02 8.52
CA LEU A 87 2.59 16.39 7.20
C LEU A 87 4.06 16.82 7.23
N LYS A 88 4.43 17.69 8.18
CA LYS A 88 5.83 18.12 8.38
C LYS A 88 6.77 16.95 8.68
N LYS A 89 6.28 15.94 9.41
CA LYS A 89 7.02 14.72 9.72
C LYS A 89 6.98 13.66 8.60
N GLY A 90 6.32 13.94 7.48
CA GLY A 90 6.25 13.03 6.33
C GLY A 90 5.36 11.79 6.53
N ILE A 91 4.61 11.73 7.63
CA ILE A 91 3.75 10.59 7.98
C ILE A 91 2.45 10.64 7.17
N LEU A 92 1.94 11.85 6.91
CA LEU A 92 0.68 12.08 6.21
C LEU A 92 0.89 12.86 4.91
N ASN A 93 0.19 12.46 3.85
CA ASN A 93 0.16 13.19 2.58
C ASN A 93 -0.95 14.27 2.59
N LYS A 94 -0.68 15.46 2.04
CA LYS A 94 -1.56 16.65 2.05
C LYS A 94 -3.01 16.37 1.67
N LYS A 95 -3.20 15.52 0.66
CA LYS A 95 -4.51 15.21 0.06
C LYS A 95 -5.36 14.22 0.86
N LYS A 96 -4.83 13.55 1.88
CA LYS A 96 -5.57 12.52 2.64
C LYS A 96 -6.25 13.12 3.88
N LEU A 97 -7.44 12.61 4.20
CA LEU A 97 -8.13 12.86 5.46
C LEU A 97 -7.56 11.95 6.54
N LEU A 98 -7.56 12.36 7.80
CA LEU A 98 -7.03 11.56 8.91
C LEU A 98 -8.16 10.82 9.63
N LYS A 99 -8.00 9.51 9.86
CA LYS A 99 -8.87 8.72 10.72
C LYS A 99 -8.05 7.93 11.74
N ILE A 100 -8.47 8.00 13.01
CA ILE A 100 -7.80 7.29 14.11
C ILE A 100 -8.57 6.04 14.50
N LEU A 101 -7.82 4.95 14.71
CA LEU A 101 -8.31 3.61 14.95
C LEU A 101 -7.79 3.07 16.30
N GLY A 102 -8.60 2.27 16.98
CA GLY A 102 -8.35 1.79 18.35
C GLY A 102 -7.55 0.50 18.43
N ARG A 103 -6.50 0.35 17.62
CA ARG A 103 -5.59 -0.81 17.74
C ARG A 103 -4.40 -0.44 18.64
N GLY A 104 -4.13 -1.28 19.63
CA GLY A 104 -3.04 -1.07 20.59
C GLY A 104 -3.48 -0.38 21.87
N LYS A 105 -2.52 0.03 22.69
CA LYS A 105 -2.73 0.82 23.91
C LYS A 105 -1.94 2.12 23.80
N LEU A 106 -2.60 3.22 24.13
CA LEU A 106 -1.95 4.51 24.33
C LEU A 106 -1.62 4.61 25.83
N LYS A 107 -0.44 5.14 26.17
CA LYS A 107 0.00 5.37 27.56
C LYS A 107 0.15 6.86 27.88
N SER A 108 0.36 7.68 26.85
CA SER A 108 0.62 9.11 26.99
C SER A 108 -0.66 9.93 26.77
N LYS A 109 -0.90 10.94 27.61
CA LYS A 109 -1.99 11.91 27.43
C LYS A 109 -1.69 12.84 26.26
N ILE A 110 -2.51 12.81 25.22
CA ILE A 110 -2.28 13.51 23.95
C ILE A 110 -3.55 14.26 23.53
N GLU A 111 -3.37 15.40 22.88
CA GLU A 111 -4.41 16.13 22.18
C GLU A 111 -4.38 15.78 20.69
N ILE A 112 -5.50 15.29 20.15
CA ILE A 112 -5.54 14.81 18.76
C ILE A 112 -6.64 15.50 17.96
N THR A 113 -6.25 16.12 16.86
CA THR A 113 -7.16 16.68 15.84
C THR A 113 -7.20 15.74 14.62
N ALA A 114 -8.38 15.19 14.31
CA ALA A 114 -8.57 14.32 13.15
C ALA A 114 -9.98 14.41 12.56
N ASN A 115 -10.14 13.96 11.31
CA ASN A 115 -11.44 14.02 10.63
C ASN A 115 -12.43 12.96 11.08
N LYS A 116 -11.94 11.79 11.53
CA LYS A 116 -12.78 10.72 12.07
C LYS A 116 -12.06 9.93 13.15
N PHE A 117 -12.83 9.41 14.10
CA PHE A 117 -12.36 8.47 15.12
C PHE A 117 -13.19 7.18 15.06
N SER A 118 -12.58 6.03 15.33
CA SER A 118 -13.33 4.82 15.65
C SER A 118 -13.87 4.90 17.08
N LYS A 119 -15.02 4.24 17.36
CA LYS A 119 -15.63 4.22 18.70
C LYS A 119 -14.63 3.81 19.79
N LYS A 120 -13.96 2.68 19.58
CA LYS A 120 -12.91 2.19 20.49
C LYS A 120 -11.78 3.19 20.73
N ALA A 121 -11.29 3.85 19.68
CA ALA A 121 -10.24 4.86 19.85
C ALA A 121 -10.71 6.07 20.66
N TYR A 122 -11.95 6.52 20.42
CA TYR A 122 -12.54 7.63 21.14
C TYR A 122 -12.61 7.33 22.65
N ASP A 123 -13.10 6.13 23.01
CA ASP A 123 -13.24 5.69 24.39
C ASP A 123 -11.86 5.56 25.08
N GLU A 124 -10.87 4.95 24.43
CA GLU A 124 -9.53 4.79 24.99
C GLU A 124 -8.79 6.13 25.18
N ILE A 125 -8.92 7.07 24.24
CA ILE A 125 -8.33 8.41 24.36
C ILE A 125 -9.01 9.19 25.49
N LYS A 126 -10.34 9.10 25.61
CA LYS A 126 -11.11 9.78 26.66
C LYS A 126 -10.80 9.22 28.05
N ASN A 127 -10.71 7.90 28.19
CA ASN A 127 -10.36 7.23 29.45
C ASN A 127 -8.99 7.65 29.96
N MET A 128 -8.06 7.96 29.06
CA MET A 128 -6.74 8.46 29.42
C MET A 128 -6.68 9.98 29.63
N GLY A 129 -7.84 10.66 29.56
CA GLY A 129 -7.96 12.10 29.74
C GLY A 129 -7.36 12.92 28.60
N GLY A 130 -7.19 12.34 27.41
CA GLY A 130 -6.73 13.05 26.21
C GLY A 130 -7.83 13.91 25.60
N LYS A 131 -7.44 14.97 24.88
CA LYS A 131 -8.38 15.89 24.22
C LYS A 131 -8.63 15.44 22.79
N ILE A 132 -9.91 15.30 22.41
CA ILE A 132 -10.32 14.88 21.06
C ILE A 132 -10.97 16.07 20.37
N ILE A 133 -10.43 16.46 19.22
CA ILE A 133 -10.98 17.54 18.39
C ILE A 133 -11.30 16.98 17.01
N LEU A 134 -12.55 17.15 16.57
CA LEU A 134 -12.99 16.75 15.24
C LEU A 134 -12.74 17.90 14.25
N SER A 135 -12.07 17.62 13.13
CA SER A 135 -11.73 18.60 12.09
C SER A 135 -12.36 18.29 10.73
#